data_AF-A0A1B7WZ04-F1
#
_entry.id   AF-A0A1B7WZ04-F1
#
_cell.length_a   1.000
_cell.length_b   1.000
_cell.length_c   1.000
_cell.angle_alpha   90.00
_cell.angle_beta   90.00
_cell.angle_gamma   90.00
#
_symmetry.space_group_name_H-M   'P 1'
#
loop_
_entity.id
_entity.type
_entity.pdbx_description
1 polymer ?
#
loop_
_entity_poly.entity_id
_entity_poly.type
_entity_poly.pdbx_seq_one_letter_code
_entity_poly.pdbx_strand_id
1 'polypeptide(L)' 'LYGLLTKISQGEGSLTDLNLLEELCDMVKNTSLCGLGQSAPNPVFSTLRYFRDEYLSLVSC' A
#
# COMPACT_ATOMS: atom_id res chain seq x y z
N LEU A 1 -1.19 -6.10 -4.49
CA LEU A 1 -0.18 -5.05 -4.23
C LEU A 1 0.12 -4.21 -5.47
N TYR A 2 0.84 -4.71 -6.48
CA TYR A 2 1.21 -3.92 -7.68
C TYR A 2 0.03 -3.22 -8.36
N GLY A 3 -1.05 -3.96 -8.67
CA GLY A 3 -2.22 -3.36 -9.34
C GLY A 3 -2.90 -2.25 -8.55
N LEU A 4 -2.97 -2.36 -7.22
CA LEU A 4 -3.53 -1.31 -6.36
C LEU A 4 -2.63 -0.06 -6.35
N LEU A 5 -1.31 -0.26 -6.24
CA LEU A 5 -0.36 0.84 -6.32
C LEU A 5 -0.43 1.56 -7.67
N THR A 6 -0.55 0.82 -8.78
CA THR A 6 -0.72 1.40 -10.12
C THR A 6 -2.02 2.22 -10.19
N LYS A 7 -3.14 1.65 -9.74
CA LYS A 7 -4.44 2.33 -9.72
C LYS A 7 -4.40 3.64 -8.92
N ILE A 8 -3.81 3.61 -7.72
CA ILE A 8 -3.64 4.81 -6.89
C ILE A 8 -2.71 5.82 -7.59
N SER A 9 -1.59 5.37 -8.16
CA SER A 9 -0.64 6.25 -8.85
C SER A 9 -1.23 6.93 -10.10
N GLN A 10 -2.28 6.36 -10.69
CA GLN A 10 -3.01 6.92 -11.83
C GLN A 10 -4.13 7.89 -11.42
N GLY A 11 -4.36 8.11 -10.12
CA GLY A 11 -5.45 8.95 -9.64
C GLY A 11 -6.82 8.27 -9.70
N GLU A 12 -6.86 6.97 -9.96
CA GLU A 12 -8.10 6.17 -10.07
C GLU A 12 -8.43 5.42 -8.78
N GLY A 13 -7.62 5.60 -7.73
CA GLY A 13 -7.78 4.95 -6.43
C GLY A 13 -8.89 5.57 -5.59
N SER A 14 -9.47 4.76 -4.70
CA SER A 14 -10.38 5.19 -3.65
C SER A 14 -9.76 5.01 -2.26
N LEU A 15 -10.37 5.62 -1.24
CA LEU A 15 -9.99 5.37 0.16
C LEU A 15 -10.06 3.87 0.52
N THR A 16 -11.01 3.15 -0.07
CA THR A 16 -11.13 1.70 0.13
C THR A 16 -9.95 0.93 -0.47
N ASP A 17 -9.44 1.36 -1.63
CA ASP A 17 -8.25 0.76 -2.24
C ASP A 17 -7.00 0.99 -1.38
N LEU A 18 -6.90 2.16 -0.74
CA LEU A 18 -5.81 2.50 0.17
C LEU A 18 -5.84 1.62 1.43
N ASN A 19 -7.03 1.44 2.03
CA ASN A 19 -7.20 0.54 3.18
C ASN A 19 -6.86 -0.91 2.80
N LEU A 20 -7.33 -1.37 1.64
CA LEU A 20 -7.02 -2.72 1.14
C LEU A 20 -5.52 -2.89 0.88
N LEU A 21 -4.83 -1.86 0.39
CA LEU A 21 -3.38 -1.90 0.21
C LEU A 21 -2.65 -2.10 1.55
N GLU A 22 -3.05 -1.36 2.59
CA GLU A 22 -2.50 -1.48 3.94
C GLU A 22 -2.71 -2.90 4.52
N GLU A 23 -3.93 -3.42 4.46
CA GLU A 23 -4.26 -4.77 4.95
C GLU A 23 -3.47 -5.87 4.23
N LEU A 24 -3.32 -5.77 2.90
CA LEU A 24 -2.54 -6.73 2.12
C LEU A 24 -1.05 -6.67 2.49
N CYS A 25 -0.50 -5.48 2.69
CA CYS A 25 0.88 -5.30 3.13
C CYS A 25 1.10 -5.93 4.52
N ASP A 26 0.17 -5.76 5.46
CA ASP A 26 0.24 -6.36 6.79
C ASP A 26 0.12 -7.89 6.73
N MET A 27 -0.79 -8.41 5.91
CA MET A 27 -0.91 -9.85 5.69
C MET A 27 0.40 -10.43 5.16
N VAL A 28 0.99 -9.84 4.12
CA VAL A 28 2.27 -10.34 3.54
C VAL A 28 3.38 -10.30 4.57
N LYS A 29 3.47 -9.24 5.37
CA LYS A 29 4.49 -9.10 6.42
C LYS A 29 4.37 -10.19 7.48
N ASN A 30 3.16 -10.48 7.94
CA ASN A 30 2.94 -11.36 9.09
C ASN A 30 2.80 -12.85 8.70
N THR A 31 2.42 -13.16 7.46
CA THR A 31 2.20 -14.55 7.01
C THR A 31 3.37 -15.15 6.22
N SER A 32 4.31 -14.32 5.75
CA SER A 32 5.48 -14.79 5.01
C SER A 32 6.44 -15.56 5.91
N LEU A 33 6.84 -16.76 5.46
CA LEU A 33 7.79 -17.63 6.17
C LEU A 33 9.27 -17.28 5.90
N CYS A 34 9.55 -16.40 4.94
CA CYS A 34 10.89 -15.96 4.61
C CYS A 34 11.06 -14.46 4.86
N GLY A 35 12.28 -14.04 5.25
CA GLY A 35 12.58 -12.64 5.56
C GLY A 35 12.38 -11.70 4.36
N LEU A 36 12.58 -12.19 3.13
CA LEU A 36 12.32 -11.39 1.94
C LEU A 36 10.83 -11.03 1.83
N GLY A 37 9.93 -12.00 1.98
CA GLY A 37 8.48 -11.78 1.96
C GLY A 37 8.02 -10.86 3.08
N GLN A 38 8.60 -10.99 4.27
CA GLN A 38 8.31 -10.11 5.40
C GLN A 38 8.76 -8.66 5.15
N SER A 39 9.88 -8.47 4.46
CA SER A 39 10.45 -7.15 4.16
C SER A 39 9.87 -6.48 2.91
N ALA A 40 9.30 -7.26 1.98
CA ALA A 40 8.74 -6.77 0.73
C ALA A 40 7.70 -5.62 0.88
N PRO A 41 6.80 -5.60 1.88
CA PRO A 41 5.87 -4.48 2.07
C PRO A 41 6.47 -3.26 2.79
N ASN A 42 7.69 -3.32 3.33
CA ASN A 42 8.30 -2.20 4.08
C ASN A 42 8.44 -0.89 3.29
N PRO A 43 8.76 -0.89 1.98
CA PRO A 43 8.76 0.34 1.19
C PRO A 43 7.39 1.02 1.18
N VAL A 44 6.31 0.24 1.01
CA VAL A 44 4.93 0.75 1.00
C VAL A 44 4.54 1.31 2.37
N PHE A 45 4.87 0.63 3.47
CA PHE A 45 4.64 1.18 4.81
C PHE A 45 5.39 2.48 5.06
N SER A 46 6.63 2.56 4.59
CA SER A 46 7.45 3.76 4.75
C SER A 46 6.84 4.92 3.97
N THR A 47 6.40 4.69 2.73
CA THR A 47 5.80 5.75 1.91
C THR A 47 4.45 6.18 2.45
N LEU A 48 3.60 5.25 2.91
CA LEU A 48 2.33 5.58 3.56
C LEU A 48 2.52 6.38 4.86
N ARG A 49 3.61 6.14 5.59
CA ARG A 49 3.92 6.86 6.82
C ARG A 49 4.42 8.29 6.56
N TYR A 50 5.31 8.47 5.60
CA TYR A 50 5.98 9.75 5.36
C TYR A 50 5.31 10.62 4.29
N PHE A 51 4.55 10.02 3.37
CA PHE A 51 3.92 10.69 2.24
C PHE A 51 2.41 10.39 2.18
N ARG A 52 1.75 10.23 3.33
CA ARG A 52 0.31 9.91 3.38
C ARG A 52 -0.53 10.91 2.60
N ASP A 53 -0.18 12.18 2.67
CA ASP A 53 -0.91 13.26 1.99
C ASP A 53 -0.86 13.12 0.46
N GLU A 54 0.25 12.61 -0.10
CA GLU A 54 0.37 12.31 -1.53
C GLU A 54 -0.61 11.21 -1.92
N TYR A 55 -0.69 10.12 -1.13
CA TYR A 55 -1.68 9.06 -1.36
C TYR A 55 -3.11 9.59 -1.28
N LEU A 56 -3.40 10.46 -0.29
CA LEU A 56 -4.72 11.07 -0.13
C LEU A 56 -5.09 12.00 -1.29
N SER A 57 -4.12 12.71 -1.87
CA SER A 57 -4.35 13.56 -3.05
C SER A 57 -4.66 12.77 -4.32
N LEU A 58 -4.19 11.53 -4.38
CA LEU A 58 -4.35 10.61 -5.52
C LEU A 58 -5.60 9.73 -5.40
N VAL A 59 -6.30 9.77 -4.27
CA VAL A 59 -7.55 9.03 -4.09
C VAL A 59 -8.73 9.98 -4.10
N SER A 60 -9.73 9.66 -4.90
CA SER A 60 -11.00 10.38 -4.93
C SER A 60 -11.95 9.86 -3.86
N CYS A 61 -12.74 10.77 -3.28
CA CYS A 61 -13.86 10.46 -2.39
C CYS A 61 -15.04 9.86 -3.16
#